data_AF-A0A7C0W8D9-F1
#
_entry.id   AF-A0A7C0W8D9-F1
#
_cell.length_a   1.000
_cell.length_b   1.000
_cell.length_c   1.000
_cell.angle_alpha   90.00
_cell.angle_beta   90.00
_cell.angle_gamma   90.00
#
_symmetry.space_group_name_H-M   'P 1'
#
loop_
_entity.id
_entity.type
_entity.pdbx_description
1 polymer ?
#
loop_
_entity_poly.entity_id
_entity_poly.type
_entity_poly.pdbx_seq_one_letter_code
_entity_poly.pdbx_strand_id
1 'polypeptide(L)' 'HRPTIQERMTTEIVEAMYNTLKAKGVLVIIEAEHLCLTMIGVKKPGSKTITSAVRGLLREDATRAEAIALIKQ' A
#
# COMPACT_ATOMS: atom_id res chain seq x y z
N HIS A 1 11.03 -7.07 -14.93
CA HIS A 1 10.79 -6.30 -13.70
C HIS A 1 11.59 -5.01 -13.76
N ARG A 2 10.91 -3.86 -13.75
CA ARG A 2 11.55 -2.53 -13.75
C ARG A 2 11.58 -2.02 -12.31
N PRO A 3 12.64 -1.33 -11.86
CA PRO A 3 12.61 -0.64 -10.57
C PRO A 3 11.40 0.29 -10.53
N THR A 4 10.50 0.06 -9.57
CA THR A 4 9.27 0.85 -9.38
C THR A 4 9.35 1.50 -8.02
N ILE A 5 8.74 2.68 -7.91
CA ILE A 5 8.59 3.40 -6.65
C ILE A 5 7.40 2.75 -5.93
N GLN A 6 7.54 2.40 -4.64
CA GLN A 6 6.52 1.63 -3.91
C GLN A 6 5.17 2.35 -3.89
N GLU A 7 5.18 3.68 -3.77
CA GLU A 7 4.01 4.56 -3.83
C GLU A 7 3.26 4.44 -5.16
N ARG A 8 4.01 4.37 -6.27
CA ARG A 8 3.44 4.19 -7.61
C ARG A 8 2.83 2.80 -7.73
N MET A 9 3.57 1.76 -7.33
CA MET A 9 3.07 0.37 -7.36
C MET A 9 1.78 0.22 -6.56
N THR A 10 1.72 0.81 -5.36
CA THR A 10 0.52 0.79 -4.50
C THR A 10 -0.68 1.41 -5.21
N THR A 11 -0.47 2.52 -5.92
CA THR A 11 -1.52 3.20 -6.68
C THR A 11 -1.94 2.38 -7.91
N GLU A 12 -1.00 1.80 -8.66
CA GLU A 12 -1.31 0.98 -9.83
C GLU A 12 -2.14 -0.25 -9.45
N ILE A 13 -1.83 -0.91 -8.33
CA ILE A 13 -2.59 -2.06 -7.83
C ILE A 13 -4.02 -1.63 -7.43
N VAL A 14 -4.17 -0.54 -6.66
CA VAL A 14 -5.51 -0.11 -6.24
C VAL A 14 -6.39 0.27 -7.43
N GLU A 15 -5.80 0.93 -8.45
CA GLU A 15 -6.49 1.30 -9.68
C GLU A 15 -6.89 0.07 -10.50
N ALA A 16 -5.98 -0.88 -10.68
CA ALA A 16 -6.27 -2.12 -11.40
C ALA A 16 -7.43 -2.87 -10.74
N MET A 17 -7.39 -3.06 -9.42
CA MET A 17 -8.47 -3.74 -8.70
C MET A 17 -9.80 -2.99 -8.80
N TYR A 18 -9.78 -1.67 -8.58
CA TYR A 18 -10.99 -0.84 -8.62
C TYR A 18 -11.67 -0.87 -9.99
N ASN A 19 -10.87 -0.71 -11.04
CA ASN A 19 -11.38 -0.62 -12.41
C ASN A 19 -11.76 -1.99 -12.99
N THR A 20 -10.96 -3.04 -12.75
CA THR A 20 -11.21 -4.38 -13.32
C THR A 20 -12.37 -5.09 -12.61
N LEU A 21 -12.44 -5.01 -11.28
CA LEU A 21 -13.48 -5.69 -10.51
C LEU A 21 -14.76 -4.89 -10.38
N LYS A 22 -14.77 -3.62 -10.83
CA LYS A 22 -15.87 -2.67 -10.60
C LYS A 22 -16.29 -2.62 -9.12
N ALA A 23 -15.30 -2.71 -8.23
CA ALA A 23 -15.52 -2.80 -6.81
C ALA A 23 -16.09 -1.48 -6.27
N LYS A 24 -16.95 -1.55 -5.24
CA LYS A 24 -17.49 -0.35 -4.57
C LYS A 24 -16.42 0.41 -3.79
N GLY A 25 -15.36 -0.27 -3.35
CA GLY A 25 -14.22 0.33 -2.68
C GLY A 25 -13.05 -0.65 -2.62
N VAL A 26 -11.83 -0.12 -2.61
CA VAL A 26 -10.60 -0.91 -2.50
C VAL A 26 -9.62 -0.17 -1.57
N LEU A 27 -9.01 -0.91 -0.66
CA LEU A 27 -7.89 -0.47 0.17
C LEU A 27 -6.72 -1.42 -0.10
N VAL A 28 -5.58 -0.85 -0.47
CA VAL A 28 -4.32 -1.59 -0.62
C VAL A 28 -3.32 -1.02 0.37
N ILE A 29 -2.68 -1.90 1.13
CA ILE A 29 -1.58 -1.57 2.05
C ILE A 29 -0.41 -2.46 1.66
N ILE A 30 0.76 -1.87 1.47
CA ILE A 30 2.00 -2.58 1.17
C ILE A 30 3.03 -2.21 2.22
N GLU A 31 3.58 -3.23 2.88
CA GLU A 31 4.73 -3.12 3.77
C GLU A 31 5.90 -3.85 3.11
N ALA A 32 7.02 -3.15 2.92
CA ALA A 32 8.22 -3.75 2.34
C ALA A 32 9.49 -3.17 2.96
N GLU A 33 10.55 -3.97 2.97
CA GLU A 33 11.91 -3.52 3.27
C GLU A 33 12.68 -3.30 1.97
N HIS A 34 13.31 -2.14 1.83
CA HIS A 34 14.10 -1.79 0.65
C HIS A 34 15.55 -2.19 0.86
N LEU A 35 15.95 -3.30 0.24
CA LEU A 35 17.33 -3.82 0.32
C LEU A 35 18.39 -2.81 -0.13
N CYS A 36 18.08 -1.88 -1.03
CA CYS A 36 18.99 -0.79 -1.41
C CYS A 36 19.29 0.19 -0.27
N LEU A 37 18.37 0.36 0.69
CA LEU A 37 18.57 1.16 1.92
C LEU A 37 19.23 0.36 3.04
N THR A 38 19.07 -0.97 3.02
CA THR A 38 19.66 -1.89 4.00
C THR A 38 21.13 -2.20 3.68
N MET A 39 21.47 -2.36 2.40
CA MET A 39 22.82 -2.78 1.97
C MET A 39 23.76 -1.62 1.65
N ILE A 40 23.25 -0.43 1.29
CA ILE A 40 24.07 0.69 0.82
C ILE A 40 23.67 1.97 1.59
N GLY A 41 24.64 2.64 2.23
CA GLY A 41 24.42 3.88 2.98
C GLY A 41 24.26 3.68 4.50
N VAL A 42 23.23 4.30 5.11
CA VAL A 42 23.05 4.47 6.58
C VAL A 42 22.83 3.16 7.35
N LYS A 43 22.80 1.99 6.67
CA LYS A 43 22.68 0.64 7.26
C LYS A 43 21.62 0.60 8.36
N LYS A 44 20.36 0.85 7.99
CA LYS A 44 19.20 0.65 8.88
C LYS A 44 18.50 -0.67 8.52
N PRO A 45 19.03 -1.83 8.94
CA PRO A 45 18.32 -3.10 8.78
C PRO A 45 16.97 -3.04 9.48
N GLY A 46 15.95 -3.58 8.83
CA GLY A 46 14.58 -3.54 9.32
C GLY A 46 13.84 -2.23 9.10
N SER A 47 14.39 -1.30 8.29
CA SER A 47 13.66 -0.11 7.87
C SER A 47 12.54 -0.51 6.90
N LYS A 48 11.31 -0.50 7.38
CA LYS A 48 10.13 -0.82 6.58
C LYS A 48 9.45 0.45 6.08
N THR A 49 9.12 0.46 4.79
CA THR A 49 8.26 1.48 4.20
C THR A 49 6.86 0.91 4.08
N ILE A 50 5.89 1.62 4.65
CA ILE A 50 4.47 1.28 4.53
C ILE A 50 3.82 2.32 3.62
N THR A 51 3.16 1.85 2.57
CA THR A 51 2.37 2.67 1.65
C THR A 51 0.94 2.18 1.62
N SER A 52 -0.01 3.09 1.41
CA SER A 52 -1.42 2.74 1.28
C SER A 52 -2.11 3.59 0.23
N ALA A 53 -3.06 3.00 -0.48
CA ALA A 53 -3.93 3.71 -1.41
C ALA A 53 -5.39 3.23 -1.27
N VAL A 54 -6.33 4.15 -1.47
CA VAL A 54 -7.77 3.87 -1.26
C VAL A 54 -8.64 4.42 -2.39
N ARG A 55 -9.69 3.67 -2.76
CA ARG A 55 -10.69 4.05 -3.78
C ARG A 55 -12.11 3.71 -3.33
N GLY A 56 -13.08 4.40 -3.92
CA GLY A 56 -14.51 4.19 -3.66
C GLY A 56 -14.91 4.45 -2.22
N LEU A 57 -15.85 3.64 -1.69
CA LEU A 57 -16.44 3.79 -0.36
C LEU A 57 -15.42 3.79 0.79
N LEU A 58 -14.26 3.16 0.61
CA LEU A 58 -13.19 3.15 1.61
C LEU A 58 -12.44 4.50 1.72
N ARG A 59 -12.82 5.52 0.94
CA ARG A 59 -12.40 6.92 1.17
C ARG A 59 -13.09 7.55 2.38
N GLU A 60 -14.23 7.04 2.78
CA GLU A 60 -14.91 7.50 3.99
C GLU A 60 -14.11 7.11 5.24
N ASP A 61 -13.94 8.05 6.15
CA ASP A 61 -13.04 7.90 7.31
C ASP A 61 -13.49 6.79 8.26
N ALA A 62 -14.80 6.69 8.54
CA ALA A 62 -15.36 5.65 9.40
C ALA A 62 -15.14 4.25 8.82
N THR A 63 -15.55 4.05 7.56
CA THR A 63 -15.41 2.78 6.84
C THR A 63 -13.95 2.37 6.67
N ARG A 64 -13.05 3.34 6.44
CA ARG A 64 -11.61 3.08 6.36
C ARG A 64 -11.02 2.67 7.70
N ALA A 65 -11.42 3.33 8.79
CA ALA A 65 -10.93 3.02 10.13
C ALA A 65 -11.31 1.60 10.54
N GLU A 66 -12.55 1.17 10.26
CA GLU A 66 -13.01 -0.20 10.50
C GLU A 66 -12.16 -1.23 9.72
N ALA A 67 -11.95 -0.99 8.42
CA ALA A 67 -11.14 -1.87 7.59
C ALA A 67 -9.69 -1.99 8.10
N ILE A 68 -9.06 -0.88 8.49
CA ILE A 68 -7.69 -0.89 9.03
C ILE A 68 -7.64 -1.61 10.39
N ALA A 69 -8.67 -1.47 11.22
CA ALA A 69 -8.73 -2.15 12.51
C ALA A 69 -8.73 -3.68 12.36
N LEU A 70 -9.41 -4.21 11.33
CA LEU A 70 -9.44 -5.64 11.02
C LEU A 70 -8.09 -6.18 10.50
N ILE A 71 -7.27 -5.34 9.85
CA ILE A 71 -5.96 -5.73 9.30
C ILE A 71 -4.88 -5.82 10.41
N LYS A 72 -5.07 -5.12 11.53
CA LYS A 72 -4.12 -5.08 12.65
C LYS A 72 -4.34 -6.17 13.72
N GLN A 73 -5.29 -7.08 13.51
CA GLN A 73 -5.49 -8.27 14.36
C GLN A 73 -4.52 -9.38 13.94
#